data_AF-A0A973DQY0-F1
#
_entry.id   AF-A0A973DQY0-F1
#
_cell.length_a   1.000
_cell.length_b   1.000
_cell.length_c   1.000
_cell.angle_alpha   90.00
_cell.angle_beta   90.00
_cell.angle_gamma   90.00
#
_symmetry.space_group_name_H-M   'P 1'
#
loop_
_entity.id
_entity.type
_entity.pdbx_description
1 polymer ?
#
loop_
_entity_poly.entity_id
_entity_poly.type
_entity_poly.pdbx_seq_one_letter_code
_entity_poly.pdbx_strand_id
1 'polypeptide(L)'
;MLITLDNLLSQSQVIEAKAMLEQADWVDGKTTAGHLALDCKNNLQLPTDSVEAQQLGDFILARLQDHPVFNSAALANKILPPMFNCYQGSGNFGNHIDNAIRVIPGSLNQIRTDISITVFLSEPESYEGGELIIEDTYGQQSV
;
A
#
# COMPACT_ATOMS: atom_id res chain seq x y z
N MET A 1 6.82 -15.76 1.99
CA MET A 1 7.94 -15.34 1.08
C MET A 1 7.79 -13.86 0.81
N LEU A 2 8.78 -13.07 1.20
CA LEU A 2 8.84 -11.62 1.02
C LEU A 2 9.99 -11.28 0.05
N ILE A 3 9.78 -10.30 -0.82
CA ILE A 3 10.81 -9.78 -1.73
C ILE A 3 10.83 -8.26 -1.58
N THR A 4 12.01 -7.70 -1.34
CA THR A 4 12.24 -6.25 -1.29
C THR A 4 12.72 -5.75 -2.64
N LEU A 5 12.13 -4.65 -3.12
CA LEU A 5 12.56 -3.95 -4.33
C LEU A 5 13.20 -2.61 -3.93
N ASP A 6 14.52 -2.60 -3.86
CA ASP A 6 15.25 -1.39 -3.48
C ASP A 6 15.17 -0.33 -4.59
N ASN A 7 15.05 0.94 -4.20
CA ASN A 7 15.10 2.08 -5.11
C ASN A 7 14.06 2.04 -6.24
N LEU A 8 12.85 1.51 -5.98
CA LEU A 8 11.72 1.59 -6.93
C LEU A 8 11.45 3.05 -7.35
N LEU A 9 11.54 3.96 -6.39
CA LEU A 9 11.48 5.40 -6.58
C LEU A 9 12.81 6.03 -6.14
N SER A 10 13.26 7.07 -6.84
CA SER A 10 14.38 7.90 -6.36
C SER A 10 13.96 8.74 -5.15
N GLN A 11 14.94 9.18 -4.35
CA GLN A 11 14.66 10.07 -3.21
C GLN A 11 13.93 11.36 -3.62
N SER A 12 14.27 11.94 -4.78
CA SER A 12 13.57 13.13 -5.30
C SER A 12 12.10 12.83 -5.63
N GLN A 13 11.81 11.65 -6.20
CA GLN A 13 10.44 11.22 -6.50
C GLN A 13 9.64 10.96 -5.23
N VAL A 14 10.28 10.41 -4.18
CA VAL A 14 9.64 10.25 -2.87
C VAL A 14 9.30 11.60 -2.24
N ILE A 15 10.20 12.58 -2.32
CA ILE A 15 9.96 13.95 -1.82
C ILE A 15 8.77 14.60 -2.57
N GLU A 16 8.73 14.49 -3.89
CA GLU A 16 7.63 15.03 -4.71
C GLU A 16 6.29 14.35 -4.39
N ALA A 17 6.29 13.02 -4.28
CA ALA A 17 5.11 12.25 -3.88
C ALA A 17 4.61 12.67 -2.49
N LYS A 18 5.51 12.83 -1.52
CA LYS A 18 5.18 13.27 -0.17
C LYS A 18 4.59 14.68 -0.16
N ALA A 19 5.18 15.62 -0.91
CA ALA A 19 4.67 16.99 -0.99
C ALA A 19 3.25 17.08 -1.59
N MET A 20 2.91 16.19 -2.52
CA MET A 20 1.55 16.03 -3.05
C MET A 20 0.60 15.46 -1.97
N LEU A 21 1.03 14.39 -1.29
CA LEU A 21 0.25 13.73 -0.24
C LEU A 21 0.00 14.62 0.99
N GLU A 22 0.92 15.52 1.33
CA GLU A 22 0.76 16.49 2.42
C GLU A 22 -0.37 17.51 2.17
N GLN A 23 -0.76 17.71 0.92
CA GLN A 23 -1.84 18.64 0.53
C GLN A 23 -3.19 17.93 0.31
N ALA A 24 -3.22 16.60 0.38
CA ALA A 24 -4.40 15.80 0.06
C ALA A 24 -5.38 15.72 1.23
N ASP A 25 -6.66 15.49 0.91
CA ASP A 25 -7.73 15.36 1.89
C ASP A 25 -7.78 13.94 2.49
N TRP A 26 -7.09 13.74 3.61
CA TRP A 26 -7.06 12.48 4.34
C TRP A 26 -8.36 12.22 5.10
N VAL A 27 -8.87 10.98 5.04
CA VAL A 27 -10.06 10.53 5.78
C VAL A 27 -9.72 9.36 6.71
N ASP A 28 -10.64 9.03 7.63
CA ASP A 28 -10.51 7.84 8.48
C ASP A 28 -10.45 6.57 7.62
N GLY A 29 -9.36 5.81 7.76
CA GLY A 29 -9.09 4.64 6.94
C GLY A 29 -9.99 3.44 7.23
N LYS A 30 -10.80 3.46 8.30
CA LYS A 30 -11.84 2.43 8.53
C LYS A 30 -12.83 2.34 7.38
N THR A 31 -13.05 3.43 6.64
CA THR A 31 -13.93 3.48 5.47
C THR A 31 -13.54 2.50 4.35
N THR A 32 -12.29 2.03 4.32
CA THR A 32 -11.74 1.19 3.23
C THR A 32 -11.30 -0.20 3.69
N ALA A 33 -11.39 -0.50 4.99
CA ALA A 33 -11.04 -1.82 5.51
C ALA A 33 -12.04 -2.89 5.05
N GLY A 34 -11.52 -4.09 4.76
CA GLY A 34 -12.39 -5.27 4.62
C GLY A 34 -13.05 -5.61 5.95
N HIS A 35 -14.17 -6.35 5.92
CA HIS A 35 -14.94 -6.68 7.12
C HIS A 35 -14.09 -7.31 8.24
N LEU A 36 -13.12 -8.16 7.89
CA LEU A 36 -12.21 -8.83 8.82
C LEU A 36 -11.20 -7.90 9.49
N ALA A 37 -11.02 -6.68 8.97
CA ALA A 37 -9.90 -5.81 9.28
C ALA A 37 -10.34 -4.44 9.84
N LEU A 38 -11.66 -4.19 9.93
CA LEU A 38 -12.26 -2.93 10.39
C LEU A 38 -11.86 -2.58 11.82
N ASP A 39 -11.94 -3.56 12.73
CA ASP A 39 -11.70 -3.34 14.17
C ASP A 39 -10.22 -3.14 14.51
N CYS A 40 -9.33 -3.56 13.60
CA CYS A 40 -7.88 -3.49 13.75
C CYS A 40 -7.27 -2.26 13.08
N LYS A 41 -8.04 -1.47 12.32
CA LYS A 41 -7.52 -0.36 11.51
C LYS A 41 -7.73 0.99 12.21
N ASN A 42 -6.62 1.64 12.55
CA ASN A 42 -6.58 3.01 13.06
C ASN A 42 -5.54 3.80 12.27
N ASN A 43 -5.91 4.33 11.11
CA ASN A 43 -5.02 5.12 10.27
C ASN A 43 -5.80 6.14 9.44
N LEU A 44 -5.07 6.96 8.70
CA LEU A 44 -5.63 7.81 7.66
C LEU A 44 -5.48 7.13 6.30
N GLN A 45 -6.39 7.43 5.38
CA GLN A 45 -6.33 6.96 4.00
C GLN A 45 -6.90 8.01 3.05
N LEU A 46 -6.34 8.11 1.85
CA LEU A 46 -6.95 8.91 0.78
C LEU A 46 -8.21 8.22 0.23
N PRO A 47 -9.26 8.99 -0.11
CA PRO A 47 -10.39 8.46 -0.86
C PRO A 47 -9.93 7.81 -2.17
N THR A 48 -10.58 6.71 -2.58
CA THR A 48 -10.19 5.99 -3.79
C THR A 48 -10.41 6.78 -5.08
N ASP A 49 -11.25 7.82 -5.03
CA ASP A 49 -11.56 8.74 -6.11
C ASP A 49 -10.75 10.05 -6.04
N SER A 50 -9.82 10.19 -5.08
CA SER A 50 -8.88 11.33 -5.02
C SER A 50 -8.04 11.40 -6.29
N VAL A 51 -7.85 12.64 -6.78
CA VAL A 51 -7.02 12.92 -7.95
C VAL A 51 -5.55 12.62 -7.66
N GLU A 52 -5.09 12.95 -6.46
CA GLU A 52 -3.74 12.68 -5.96
C GLU A 52 -3.47 11.17 -5.91
N ALA A 53 -4.43 10.38 -5.38
CA ALA A 53 -4.33 8.94 -5.33
C ALA A 53 -4.25 8.31 -6.74
N GLN A 54 -5.04 8.81 -7.69
CA GLN A 54 -4.99 8.32 -9.07
C GLN A 54 -3.66 8.67 -9.74
N GLN A 55 -3.22 9.93 -9.66
CA GLN A 55 -1.98 10.39 -10.28
C GLN A 55 -0.76 9.67 -9.73
N LEU A 56 -0.64 9.59 -8.40
CA LEU A 56 0.48 8.93 -7.76
C LEU A 56 0.42 7.41 -7.94
N GLY A 57 -0.79 6.84 -7.95
CA GLY A 57 -1.01 5.44 -8.27
C GLY A 57 -0.52 5.07 -9.66
N ASP A 58 -0.93 5.82 -10.69
CA ASP A 58 -0.49 5.62 -12.07
C ASP A 58 1.03 5.75 -12.22
N PHE A 59 1.63 6.72 -11.53
CA PHE A 59 3.08 6.88 -11.49
C PHE A 59 3.79 5.66 -10.90
N ILE A 60 3.34 5.16 -9.74
CA ILE A 60 3.91 3.97 -9.09
C ILE A 60 3.74 2.73 -9.96
N LEU A 61 2.56 2.55 -10.57
CA LEU A 61 2.29 1.42 -11.46
C LEU A 61 3.22 1.43 -12.68
N ALA A 62 3.48 2.61 -13.27
CA ALA A 62 4.46 2.75 -14.35
C ALA A 62 5.87 2.34 -13.92
N ARG A 63 6.30 2.72 -12.70
CA ARG A 63 7.61 2.31 -12.15
C ARG A 63 7.71 0.81 -11.88
N LEU A 64 6.64 0.19 -11.37
CA LEU A 64 6.59 -1.26 -11.17
C LEU A 64 6.65 -2.01 -12.50
N GLN A 65 5.91 -1.56 -13.52
CA GLN A 65 5.89 -2.17 -14.85
C GLN A 65 7.28 -2.18 -15.51
N ASP A 66 8.09 -1.15 -15.27
CA ASP A 66 9.45 -1.05 -15.79
C ASP A 66 10.49 -1.85 -14.97
N HIS A 67 10.11 -2.42 -13.81
CA HIS A 67 11.04 -3.04 -12.86
C HIS A 67 11.24 -4.55 -13.11
N PRO A 68 12.45 -5.02 -13.53
CA PRO A 68 12.66 -6.42 -13.94
C PRO A 68 12.37 -7.45 -12.84
N VAL A 69 12.76 -7.16 -11.60
CA VAL A 69 12.52 -8.06 -10.47
C VAL A 69 11.02 -8.15 -10.16
N PHE A 70 10.27 -7.05 -10.30
CA PHE A 70 8.82 -7.07 -10.09
C PHE A 70 8.15 -7.96 -11.13
N ASN A 71 8.50 -7.74 -12.41
CA ASN A 71 7.94 -8.51 -13.51
C ASN A 71 8.23 -10.01 -13.37
N SER A 72 9.44 -10.38 -12.92
CA SER A 72 9.80 -11.78 -12.71
C SER A 72 9.15 -12.40 -11.46
N ALA A 73 9.01 -11.63 -10.38
CA ALA A 73 8.54 -12.15 -9.09
C ALA A 73 7.01 -12.19 -8.99
N ALA A 74 6.34 -11.12 -9.45
CA ALA A 74 4.91 -10.95 -9.26
C ALA A 74 4.07 -11.54 -10.41
N LEU A 75 4.61 -11.54 -11.64
CA LEU A 75 3.89 -11.98 -12.85
C LEU A 75 2.44 -11.46 -12.90
N ALA A 76 2.28 -10.17 -12.57
CA ALA A 76 0.98 -9.60 -12.26
C ALA A 76 0.03 -9.62 -13.47
N ASN A 77 -1.11 -10.31 -13.33
CA ASN A 77 -2.16 -10.32 -14.35
C ASN A 77 -3.09 -9.10 -14.22
N LYS A 78 -3.42 -8.71 -12.99
CA LYS A 78 -4.25 -7.55 -12.67
C LYS A 78 -3.75 -6.94 -11.36
N ILE A 79 -3.77 -5.62 -11.27
CA ILE A 79 -3.36 -4.89 -10.07
C ILE A 79 -4.55 -4.04 -9.62
N LEU A 80 -4.87 -4.08 -8.33
CA LEU A 80 -5.83 -3.15 -7.75
C LEU A 80 -5.20 -1.75 -7.72
N PRO A 81 -5.95 -0.67 -8.01
CA PRO A 81 -5.42 0.68 -7.90
C PRO A 81 -4.73 0.89 -6.54
N PRO A 82 -3.50 1.44 -6.51
CA PRO A 82 -2.79 1.71 -5.27
C PRO A 82 -3.64 2.54 -4.31
N MET A 83 -3.59 2.18 -3.03
CA MET A 83 -4.22 2.93 -1.95
C MET A 83 -3.13 3.59 -1.12
N PHE A 84 -3.39 4.81 -0.66
CA PHE A 84 -2.44 5.59 0.13
C PHE A 84 -2.93 5.69 1.56
N ASN A 85 -2.14 5.18 2.49
CA ASN A 85 -2.41 5.22 3.92
C ASN A 85 -1.34 6.04 4.65
N CYS A 86 -1.72 6.64 5.78
CA CYS A 86 -0.82 7.38 6.64
C CYS A 86 -1.05 6.96 8.09
N TYR A 87 0.04 6.62 8.76
CA TYR A 87 0.07 6.22 10.16
C TYR A 87 0.80 7.31 10.95
N GLN A 88 0.15 7.81 12.00
CA GLN A 88 0.69 8.88 12.84
C GLN A 88 0.21 8.70 14.28
N GLY A 89 0.98 9.23 15.24
CA GLY A 89 0.68 9.06 16.66
C GLY A 89 0.58 7.58 17.04
N SER A 90 -0.53 7.17 17.65
CA SER A 90 -0.81 5.77 18.00
C SER A 90 -1.54 4.99 16.89
N GLY A 91 -1.54 5.50 15.66
CA GLY A 91 -2.15 4.83 14.51
C GLY A 91 -1.49 3.49 14.22
N ASN A 92 -2.27 2.47 13.90
CA ASN A 92 -1.80 1.13 13.59
C ASN A 92 -2.79 0.38 12.69
N PHE A 93 -2.33 -0.75 12.16
CA PHE A 93 -3.20 -1.76 11.57
C PHE A 93 -2.83 -3.10 12.21
N GLY A 94 -3.63 -3.53 13.19
CA GLY A 94 -3.38 -4.78 13.91
C GLY A 94 -3.39 -6.02 13.02
N ASN A 95 -2.86 -7.12 13.53
CA ASN A 95 -2.75 -8.39 12.80
C ASN A 95 -4.09 -8.81 12.18
N HIS A 96 -4.07 -9.09 10.88
CA HIS A 96 -5.22 -9.51 10.10
C HIS A 96 -4.76 -10.29 8.86
N ILE A 97 -5.73 -10.90 8.17
CA ILE A 97 -5.53 -11.54 6.86
C ILE A 97 -6.33 -10.74 5.84
N ASP A 98 -5.70 -10.39 4.72
CA ASP A 98 -6.37 -9.73 3.61
C ASP A 98 -7.47 -10.62 3.00
N ASN A 99 -8.53 -10.00 2.50
CA ASN A 99 -9.60 -10.72 1.81
C ASN A 99 -9.07 -11.36 0.52
N ALA A 100 -9.16 -12.68 0.41
CA ALA A 100 -8.70 -13.45 -0.75
C ALA A 100 -9.29 -13.01 -2.10
N ILE A 101 -10.50 -12.42 -2.08
CA ILE A 101 -11.19 -11.88 -3.27
C ILE A 101 -11.57 -10.43 -3.01
N ARG A 102 -11.22 -9.55 -3.95
CA ARG A 102 -11.52 -8.12 -3.93
C ARG A 102 -12.29 -7.71 -5.19
N VAL A 103 -13.26 -6.80 -5.05
CA VAL A 103 -13.91 -6.14 -6.18
C VAL A 103 -13.04 -4.97 -6.64
N ILE A 104 -12.84 -4.83 -7.95
CA ILE A 104 -12.14 -3.67 -8.52
C ILE A 104 -13.09 -2.46 -8.44
N PRO A 105 -12.68 -1.34 -7.81
CA PRO A 105 -13.49 -0.13 -7.73
C PRO A 105 -14.03 0.29 -9.10
N GLY A 106 -15.31 0.68 -9.15
CA GLY A 106 -15.97 1.12 -10.40
C GLY A 106 -16.29 0.00 -11.39
N SER A 107 -16.14 -1.29 -11.03
CA SER A 107 -16.49 -2.41 -11.90
C SER A 107 -17.18 -3.56 -11.14
N LEU A 108 -17.79 -4.48 -11.90
CA LEU A 108 -18.32 -5.75 -11.36
C LEU A 108 -17.25 -6.86 -11.30
N ASN A 109 -16.02 -6.57 -11.71
CA ASN A 109 -14.96 -7.56 -11.78
C ASN A 109 -14.35 -7.81 -10.41
N GLN A 110 -14.03 -9.08 -10.16
CA GLN A 110 -13.30 -9.52 -8.98
C GLN A 110 -11.87 -9.92 -9.35
N ILE A 111 -10.97 -9.76 -8.38
CA ILE A 111 -9.57 -10.18 -8.43
C ILE A 111 -9.29 -11.06 -7.22
N ARG A 112 -8.52 -12.13 -7.43
CA ARG A 112 -7.90 -12.91 -6.35
C ARG A 112 -6.62 -12.21 -5.91
N THR A 113 -6.47 -11.95 -4.61
CA THR A 113 -5.33 -11.23 -4.05
C THR A 113 -4.18 -12.19 -3.78
N ASP A 114 -3.37 -12.45 -4.81
CA ASP A 114 -2.25 -13.40 -4.72
C ASP A 114 -1.04 -12.81 -3.99
N ILE A 115 -0.80 -11.51 -4.16
CA ILE A 115 0.36 -10.78 -3.63
C ILE A 115 -0.11 -9.41 -3.14
N SER A 116 0.39 -9.00 -1.97
CA SER A 116 0.27 -7.63 -1.46
C SER A 116 1.59 -6.89 -1.67
N ILE A 117 1.52 -5.58 -1.92
CA ILE A 117 2.68 -4.73 -2.21
C ILE A 117 2.55 -3.47 -1.36
N THR A 118 3.62 -3.15 -0.63
CA THR A 118 3.77 -1.87 0.09
C THR A 118 4.89 -1.08 -0.57
N VAL A 119 4.60 0.17 -0.95
CA VAL A 119 5.61 1.13 -1.39
C VAL A 119 5.77 2.16 -0.29
N PHE A 120 6.96 2.20 0.33
CA PHE A 120 7.26 3.15 1.39
C PHE A 120 7.54 4.54 0.81
N LEU A 121 6.82 5.54 1.32
CA LEU A 121 6.91 6.95 0.89
C LEU A 121 7.43 7.86 2.02
N SER A 122 8.02 7.26 3.06
CA SER A 122 8.67 7.94 4.16
C SER A 122 9.91 7.15 4.56
N GLU A 123 11.00 7.87 4.83
CA GLU A 123 12.26 7.26 5.26
C GLU A 123 12.05 6.60 6.63
N PRO A 124 12.58 5.38 6.86
CA PRO A 124 12.38 4.66 8.12
C PRO A 124 12.90 5.41 9.34
N GLU A 125 13.93 6.25 9.18
CA GLU A 125 14.46 7.08 10.26
C GLU A 125 13.56 8.28 10.60
N SER A 126 12.52 8.55 9.80
CA SER A 126 11.62 9.69 10.00
C SER A 126 10.45 9.40 10.95
N TYR A 127 10.30 8.15 11.40
CA TYR A 127 9.26 7.73 12.33
C TYR A 127 9.78 6.68 13.32
N GLU A 128 9.09 6.53 14.45
CA GLU A 128 9.35 5.47 15.44
C GLU A 128 8.22 4.43 15.38
N GLY A 129 8.57 3.15 15.34
CA GLY A 129 7.62 2.07 15.15
C GLY A 129 7.16 1.94 13.70
N GLY A 130 5.90 1.58 13.46
CA GLY A 130 5.33 1.51 12.10
C GLY A 130 5.85 0.35 11.24
N GLU A 131 6.57 -0.61 11.83
CA GLU A 131 7.09 -1.79 11.13
C GLU A 131 5.97 -2.61 10.50
N LEU A 132 6.22 -3.08 9.27
CA LEU A 132 5.34 -4.05 8.62
C LEU A 132 5.70 -5.45 9.09
N ILE A 133 4.92 -5.97 10.04
CA ILE A 133 5.06 -7.33 10.55
C ILE A 133 4.24 -8.30 9.70
N ILE A 134 4.90 -9.29 9.11
CA ILE A 134 4.28 -10.35 8.32
C ILE A 134 4.53 -11.70 9.00
N GLU A 135 3.45 -12.37 9.37
CA GLU A 135 3.48 -13.70 9.98
C GLU A 135 2.98 -14.75 8.99
N ASP A 136 3.80 -15.79 8.75
CA ASP A 136 3.40 -16.96 7.99
C ASP A 136 3.79 -18.27 8.71
N THR A 137 3.58 -19.41 8.06
CA THR A 137 3.89 -20.73 8.63
C THR A 137 5.39 -20.93 8.92
N TYR A 138 6.26 -20.16 8.27
CA TYR A 138 7.72 -20.24 8.38
C TYR A 138 8.29 -19.20 9.36
N GLY A 139 7.44 -18.41 10.02
CA GLY A 139 7.82 -17.48 11.08
C GLY A 139 7.35 -16.05 10.81
N GLN A 140 7.92 -15.12 11.57
CA GLN A 140 7.64 -13.69 11.47
C GLN A 140 8.77 -12.97 10.74
N GLN A 141 8.42 -12.03 9.88
CA GLN A 141 9.32 -11.12 9.18
C GLN A 141 8.89 -9.68 9.45
N SER A 142 9.85 -8.76 9.60
CA SER A 142 9.59 -7.33 9.75
C SER A 142 10.33 -6.54 8.66
N VAL A 143 9.70 -5.45 8.20
CA VAL A 143 10.26 -4.45 7.29
C VAL A 143 10.06 -3.06 7.87
#